data_AF-A0A968I8X8-F1
#
_entry.id   AF-A0A968I8X8-F1
#
_cell.length_a   1.000
_cell.length_b   1.000
_cell.length_c   1.000
_cell.angle_alpha   90.00
_cell.angle_beta   90.00
_cell.angle_gamma   90.00
#
_symmetry.space_group_name_H-M   'P 1'
#
loop_
_entity.id
_entity.type
_entity.pdbx_description
1 polymer ?
#
loop_
_entity_poly.entity_id
_entity_poly.type
_entity_poly.pdbx_seq_one_letter_code
_entity_poly.pdbx_strand_id
1 'polypeptide(L)'
;MQHVCISGRVDAARCQELLSVLELPAQTVHLDLEQVTFVDHHAIDTIRQIDQQLSHRNQRLELRHVPDAVRLALEITTRRYA
;
A
#
# COMPACT_ATOMS: atom_id res chain seq x y z
N MET A 1 -2.91 -15.80 -3.78
CA MET A 1 -2.24 -14.92 -2.81
C MET A 1 -1.05 -14.30 -3.52
N GLN A 2 -0.90 -12.97 -3.46
CA GLN A 2 0.20 -12.24 -4.08
C GLN A 2 1.01 -11.55 -3.00
N HIS A 3 2.33 -11.61 -3.09
CA HIS A 3 3.24 -10.87 -2.23
C HIS A 3 3.95 -9.82 -3.09
N VAL A 4 3.90 -8.56 -2.65
CA VAL A 4 4.52 -7.42 -3.31
C VAL A 4 5.43 -6.75 -2.29
N CYS A 5 6.73 -6.76 -2.56
CA CYS A 5 7.71 -6.07 -1.71
C CYS A 5 8.06 -4.73 -2.33
N ILE A 6 7.99 -3.67 -1.53
CA ILE A 6 8.38 -2.32 -1.94
C ILE A 6 9.60 -1.91 -1.12
N SER A 7 10.57 -1.29 -1.79
CA SER A 7 11.77 -0.79 -1.14
C SER A 7 12.09 0.64 -1.56
N GLY A 8 12.81 1.33 -0.67
CA GLY A 8 13.27 2.69 -0.86
C GLY A 8 12.16 3.73 -0.71
N ARG A 9 12.16 4.71 -1.61
CA ARG A 9 11.25 5.85 -1.58
C ARG A 9 10.00 5.54 -2.40
N VAL A 10 8.82 5.72 -1.79
CA VAL A 10 7.53 5.62 -2.47
C VAL A 10 6.95 7.02 -2.61
N ASP A 11 6.97 7.53 -3.83
CA ASP A 11 6.42 8.82 -4.21
C ASP A 11 5.49 8.67 -5.42
N ALA A 12 4.89 9.77 -5.87
CA ALA A 12 3.97 9.78 -7.00
C ALA A 12 4.47 9.04 -8.26
N ALA A 13 5.78 9.06 -8.54
CA ALA A 13 6.34 8.37 -9.71
C ALA A 13 6.29 6.85 -9.56
N ARG A 14 6.59 6.34 -8.34
CA ARG A 14 6.57 4.90 -8.05
C ARG A 14 5.15 4.35 -7.78
N CYS A 15 4.19 5.22 -7.51
CA CYS A 15 2.79 4.84 -7.32
C CYS A 15 2.18 4.17 -8.56
N GLN A 16 2.56 4.64 -9.75
CA GLN A 16 2.04 4.08 -10.99
C GLN A 16 2.54 2.65 -11.23
N GLU A 17 3.82 2.40 -10.90
CA GLU A 17 4.38 1.05 -10.95
C GLU A 17 3.69 0.10 -9.97
N LEU A 18 3.37 0.59 -8.77
CA LEU A 18 2.63 -0.18 -7.76
C LEU A 18 1.25 -0.61 -8.24
N LEU A 19 0.51 0.31 -8.86
CA LEU A 19 -0.81 0.03 -9.41
C LEU A 19 -0.74 -1.02 -10.54
N SER A 20 0.26 -0.95 -11.41
CA SER A 20 0.45 -1.93 -12.49
C SER A 20 0.81 -3.33 -11.98
N VAL A 21 1.55 -3.44 -10.88
CA VAL A 21 1.91 -4.75 -10.29
C VAL A 21 0.71 -5.46 -9.65
N LEU A 22 -0.35 -4.71 -9.29
CA LEU A 22 -1.54 -5.21 -8.61
C LEU A 22 -2.64 -5.73 -9.55
N GLU A 23 -2.38 -5.82 -10.85
CA GLU A 23 -3.37 -6.25 -11.86
C GLU A 23 -3.71 -7.75 -11.86
N LEU A 24 -3.29 -8.53 -10.86
CA LEU A 24 -3.45 -9.99 -10.84
C LEU A 24 -4.63 -10.43 -9.94
N PRO A 25 -5.31 -11.56 -10.27
CA PRO A 25 -6.54 -12.00 -9.62
C PRO A 25 -6.27 -12.68 -8.25
N ALA A 26 -5.40 -12.10 -7.43
CA ALA A 26 -5.09 -12.64 -6.12
C ALA A 26 -6.17 -12.26 -5.10
N GLN A 27 -6.74 -13.25 -4.42
CA GLN A 27 -7.74 -13.03 -3.37
C GLN A 27 -7.20 -12.25 -2.16
N THR A 28 -5.90 -12.31 -1.94
CA THR A 28 -5.20 -11.56 -0.90
C THR A 28 -3.87 -11.06 -1.45
N VAL A 29 -3.61 -9.78 -1.23
CA VAL A 29 -2.37 -9.10 -1.60
C VAL A 29 -1.66 -8.71 -0.30
N HIS A 30 -0.45 -9.21 -0.12
CA HIS A 30 0.46 -8.80 0.95
C HIS A 30 1.41 -7.74 0.40
N LEU A 31 1.36 -6.55 0.99
CA LEU A 31 2.25 -5.45 0.66
C LEU A 31 3.31 -5.33 1.77
N ASP A 32 4.54 -5.73 1.47
CA ASP A 32 5.65 -5.62 2.39
C ASP A 32 6.33 -4.26 2.25
N LEU A 33 6.39 -3.53 3.37
CA LEU A 33 6.91 -2.17 3.47
C LEU A 33 8.22 -2.10 4.29
N GLU A 34 8.83 -3.24 4.65
CA GLU A 34 10.00 -3.30 5.53
C GLU A 34 11.14 -2.37 5.09
N GLN A 35 11.38 -2.30 3.78
CA GLN A 35 12.48 -1.52 3.20
C GLN A 35 12.04 -0.13 2.73
N VAL A 36 10.82 0.31 3.07
CA VAL A 36 10.33 1.64 2.70
C VAL A 36 10.91 2.68 3.66
N THR A 37 11.67 3.62 3.12
CA THR A 37 12.33 4.67 3.90
C THR A 37 11.55 5.97 3.94
N PHE A 38 10.63 6.17 2.97
CA PHE A 38 9.84 7.39 2.84
C PHE A 38 8.56 7.13 2.05
N VAL A 39 7.46 7.75 2.49
CA VAL A 39 6.19 7.83 1.78
C VAL A 39 5.72 9.28 1.75
N ASP A 40 5.21 9.74 0.60
CA ASP A 40 4.47 11.00 0.52
C ASP A 40 2.95 10.77 0.60
N HIS A 41 2.20 11.87 0.56
CA HIS A 41 0.74 11.81 0.57
C HIS A 41 0.17 11.08 -0.66
N HIS A 42 0.84 11.14 -1.83
CA HIS A 42 0.42 10.42 -3.03
C HIS A 42 0.54 8.90 -2.85
N ALA A 43 1.62 8.44 -2.20
CA ALA A 43 1.80 7.03 -1.86
C ALA A 43 0.69 6.52 -0.94
N ILE A 44 0.30 7.32 0.06
CA ILE A 44 -0.79 6.99 0.97
C ILE A 44 -2.13 6.93 0.24
N ASP A 45 -2.45 7.93 -0.59
CA ASP A 45 -3.67 7.93 -1.41
C ASP A 45 -3.70 6.73 -2.37
N THR A 46 -2.55 6.34 -2.91
CA THR A 46 -2.42 5.17 -3.78
C THR A 46 -2.70 3.87 -3.02
N ILE A 47 -2.11 3.68 -1.84
CA ILE A 47 -2.40 2.52 -0.96
C ILE A 47 -3.90 2.47 -0.63
N ARG A 48 -4.53 3.62 -0.38
CA ARG A 48 -5.98 3.69 -0.15
C ARG A 48 -6.78 3.30 -1.39
N GLN A 49 -6.39 3.79 -2.56
CA GLN A 49 -7.04 3.44 -3.83
C GLN A 49 -6.94 1.95 -4.10
N ILE A 50 -5.78 1.34 -3.81
CA ILE A 50 -5.56 -0.11 -3.91
C ILE A 50 -6.50 -0.85 -2.95
N ASP A 51 -6.55 -0.47 -1.68
CA ASP A 51 -7.44 -1.11 -0.69
C ASP A 51 -8.92 -1.05 -1.13
N GLN A 52 -9.35 0.09 -1.68
CA GLN A 52 -10.70 0.26 -2.22
C GLN A 52 -10.95 -0.63 -3.45
N GLN A 53 -10.03 -0.66 -4.41
CA GLN A 53 -10.15 -1.51 -5.60
C GLN A 53 -10.19 -3.00 -5.26
N LEU A 54 -9.35 -3.44 -4.32
CA LEU A 54 -9.33 -4.81 -3.83
C LEU A 54 -10.64 -5.13 -3.09
N SER A 55 -11.12 -4.23 -2.24
CA SER A 55 -12.40 -4.37 -1.54
C SER A 55 -13.59 -4.55 -2.50
N HIS A 56 -13.65 -3.76 -3.59
CA HIS A 56 -14.69 -3.91 -4.62
C HIS A 56 -14.66 -5.27 -5.33
N ARG A 57 -13.49 -5.94 -5.34
CA ARG A 57 -13.29 -7.27 -5.94
C ARG A 57 -13.42 -8.41 -4.92
N ASN A 58 -13.87 -8.14 -3.69
CA ASN A 58 -13.83 -9.08 -2.56
C ASN A 58 -12.42 -9.66 -2.31
N GLN A 59 -11.39 -8.84 -2.57
CA GLN A 59 -10.00 -9.15 -2.28
C GLN A 59 -9.55 -8.35 -1.05
N ARG A 60 -8.50 -8.83 -0.36
CA ARG A 60 -7.99 -8.20 0.85
C ARG A 60 -6.57 -7.69 0.65
N LEU A 61 -6.31 -6.44 1.07
CA LEU A 61 -4.97 -5.90 1.23
C LEU A 61 -4.49 -6.16 2.66
N GLU A 62 -3.29 -6.71 2.81
CA GLU A 62 -2.59 -6.80 4.10
C GLU A 62 -1.26 -6.07 4.00
N LEU A 63 -1.07 -5.03 4.81
CA LEU A 63 0.22 -4.35 4.94
C LEU A 63 1.09 -5.12 5.95
N ARG A 64 2.31 -5.46 5.56
CA ARG A 64 3.29 -6.21 6.37
C ARG A 64 4.52 -5.33 6.62
N HIS A 65 5.13 -5.49 7.79
CA HIS A 65 6.36 -4.78 8.21
C HIS A 65 6.30 -3.26 7.98
N VAL A 66 5.17 -2.64 8.30
CA VAL A 66 4.95 -1.21 8.11
C VAL A 66 5.86 -0.41 9.04
N PRO A 67 6.78 0.44 8.52
CA PRO A 67 7.59 1.30 9.36
C PRO A 67 6.72 2.24 10.21
N ASP A 68 7.13 2.54 11.44
CA ASP A 68 6.34 3.36 12.37
C ASP A 68 5.96 4.73 11.78
N ALA A 69 6.87 5.35 11.02
CA ALA A 69 6.60 6.62 10.34
C ALA A 69 5.49 6.50 9.28
N VAL A 70 5.46 5.40 8.54
CA VAL A 70 4.42 5.11 7.52
C VAL A 70 3.10 4.80 8.21
N ARG A 71 3.12 4.02 9.29
CA ARG A 71 1.93 3.74 10.10
C ARG A 71 1.33 5.02 10.67
N LEU A 72 2.15 5.87 11.28
CA LEU A 72 1.70 7.17 11.79
C LEU A 72 1.15 8.06 10.68
N ALA A 73 1.79 8.09 9.51
CA ALA A 73 1.30 8.85 8.37
C ALA A 73 -0.06 8.34 7.88
N LEU A 74 -0.27 7.01 7.84
CA LEU A 74 -1.56 6.39 7.54
C LEU A 74 -2.61 6.73 8.62
N GLU A 75 -2.27 6.66 9.91
CA GLU A 75 -3.20 7.02 11.00
C GLU A 75 -3.67 8.48 10.91
N ILE A 76 -2.75 9.41 10.64
CA ILE A 76 -3.07 10.85 10.54
C ILE A 76 -3.95 11.13 9.32
N THR A 77 -3.67 10.48 8.19
CA THR A 77 -4.36 10.75 6.92
C THR A 77 -5.63 9.91 6.72
N THR A 78 -5.75 8.78 7.41
CA THR A 78 -6.90 7.88 7.33
C THR A 78 -7.43 7.52 8.73
N ARG A 79 -8.63 8.04 9.04
CA ARG A 79 -9.40 7.73 10.27
C ARG A 79 -9.70 6.24 10.51
N ARG A 80 -9.33 5.35 9.58
CA ARG A 80 -9.60 3.91 9.61
C ARG A 80 -8.47 3.11 10.27
N TYR A 81 -7.28 3.69 10.39
CA TYR A 81 -6.10 3.03 10.99
C TYR A 81 -5.69 3.63 12.33
N ALA A 82 -6.29 4.75 12.74
CA ALA A 82 -6.15 5.38 14.06
C ALA A 82 -6.88 4.60 15.16
#